data_AF-A0AA38IQ93-F1
#
_entry.id   AF-A0AA38IQ93-F1
#
_cell.length_a   1.000
_cell.length_b   1.000
_cell.length_c   1.000
_cell.angle_alpha   90.00
_cell.angle_beta   90.00
_cell.angle_gamma   90.00
#
_symmetry.space_group_name_H-M   'P 1'
#
loop_
_entity.id
_entity.type
_entity.pdbx_description
1 polymer ?
#
loop_
_entity_poly.entity_id
_entity_poly.type
_entity_poly.pdbx_seq_one_letter_code
_entity_poly.pdbx_strand_id
1 'polypeptide(L)'
;MYNVCILQILTVAVSFSCKLQNWNPLTDNHVAALILARGGSKGIPLKNLVKIGNRSILNITLNTVLQVDFSSVWVSTDNERIFKEAAYVNVHWRSKESATDDAPSILGVLDFIRSHPEADVIALIQCTSPFIKKWYLMEAIWWINQGAECVFSVSSVYIIKHFVTVKSLHRSFHLRWLETEEGVQPLNFNIEKRPRRQDWNGELVENGMFYFVRRSVVTRGFLQSTRYTEANVKNV
;
A
#
# COMPACT_ATOMS: atom_id res chain seq x y z
N MET A 1 0.18 27.49 31.45
CA MET A 1 -1.22 27.45 30.97
C MET A 1 -1.20 27.34 29.45
N TYR A 2 -1.24 26.11 28.93
CA TYR A 2 -1.43 25.87 27.50
C TYR A 2 -2.80 25.23 27.33
N ASN A 3 -3.68 25.92 26.63
CA ASN A 3 -5.04 25.47 26.34
C ASN A 3 -5.00 24.21 25.49
N VAL A 4 -5.48 23.10 26.05
CA VAL A 4 -5.79 21.87 25.30
C VAL A 4 -7.14 22.09 24.64
N CYS A 5 -7.15 22.34 23.34
CA CYS A 5 -8.38 22.41 22.56
C CYS A 5 -8.82 20.99 22.20
N ILE A 6 -9.59 20.36 23.09
CA ILE A 6 -10.37 19.16 22.78
C ILE A 6 -11.60 19.64 22.01
N LEU A 7 -11.54 19.62 20.68
CA LEU A 7 -12.69 19.94 19.83
C LEU A 7 -13.17 18.68 19.09
N GLN A 8 -14.40 18.29 19.43
CA GLN A 8 -15.30 17.29 18.85
C GLN A 8 -14.93 16.69 17.47
N ILE A 9 -14.57 15.41 17.45
CA ILE A 9 -14.38 14.57 16.24
C ILE A 9 -15.69 13.92 15.76
N LEU A 10 -16.84 14.31 16.32
CA LEU A 10 -18.14 13.66 16.04
C LEU A 10 -18.82 14.10 14.74
N THR A 11 -18.42 15.22 14.11
CA THR A 11 -19.16 15.80 12.97
C THR A 11 -18.52 15.56 11.59
N VAL A 12 -17.31 15.00 11.52
CA VAL A 12 -16.54 14.88 10.25
C VAL A 12 -16.90 13.61 9.47
N ALA A 13 -17.38 12.54 10.11
CA ALA A 13 -17.54 11.24 9.45
C ALA A 13 -18.70 11.18 8.43
N VAL A 14 -19.84 11.83 8.73
CA VAL A 14 -20.99 11.88 7.81
C VAL A 14 -20.71 12.80 6.61
N SER A 15 -19.91 13.84 6.82
CA SER A 15 -19.49 14.76 5.75
C SER A 15 -18.38 14.17 4.88
N PHE A 16 -17.60 13.18 5.33
CA PHE A 16 -16.50 12.57 4.57
C PHE A 16 -16.97 11.60 3.47
N SER A 17 -17.94 10.72 3.77
CA SER A 17 -18.52 9.80 2.76
C SER A 17 -19.29 10.55 1.67
N CYS A 18 -19.93 11.67 2.02
CA CYS A 18 -20.65 12.53 1.08
C CYS A 18 -19.68 13.39 0.23
N LYS A 19 -18.53 13.79 0.80
CA LYS A 19 -17.50 14.56 0.08
C LYS A 19 -16.76 13.73 -0.99
N LEU A 20 -16.49 12.45 -0.74
CA LEU A 20 -15.82 11.57 -1.72
C LEU A 20 -16.66 11.27 -2.97
N GLN A 21 -18.00 11.33 -2.87
CA GLN A 21 -18.89 11.17 -4.04
C GLN A 21 -18.85 12.36 -5.01
N ASN A 22 -18.45 13.54 -4.54
CA ASN A 22 -18.34 14.78 -5.32
C ASN A 22 -16.92 15.35 -5.36
N TRP A 23 -15.92 14.53 -5.02
CA TRP A 23 -14.53 14.97 -4.97
C TRP A 23 -13.92 14.93 -6.37
N ASN A 24 -13.44 16.08 -6.86
CA ASN A 24 -12.68 16.17 -8.08
C ASN A 24 -11.21 15.81 -7.76
N PRO A 25 -10.68 14.67 -8.23
CA PRO A 25 -9.34 14.20 -7.87
C PRO A 25 -8.22 14.97 -8.58
N LEU A 26 -8.56 15.88 -9.50
CA LEU A 26 -7.61 16.65 -10.28
C LEU A 26 -6.81 17.61 -9.39
N THR A 27 -5.62 17.17 -9.03
CA THR A 27 -4.52 18.04 -8.60
C THR A 27 -3.58 18.32 -9.76
N ASP A 28 -2.78 19.37 -9.65
CA ASP A 28 -1.69 19.64 -10.60
C ASP A 28 -0.65 18.50 -10.67
N ASN A 29 -0.59 17.61 -9.67
CA ASN A 29 0.34 16.48 -9.67
C ASN A 29 -0.18 15.34 -10.54
N HIS A 30 0.67 14.81 -11.42
CA HIS A 30 0.41 13.58 -12.17
C HIS A 30 0.63 12.36 -11.27
N VAL A 31 -0.45 11.64 -10.95
CA VAL A 31 -0.41 10.42 -10.14
C VAL A 31 -0.41 9.20 -11.06
N ALA A 32 0.74 8.52 -11.15
CA ALA A 32 0.90 7.31 -11.94
C ALA A 32 0.70 6.06 -11.07
N ALA A 33 -0.32 5.25 -11.38
CA ALA A 33 -0.44 3.90 -10.82
C ALA A 33 0.58 2.98 -11.50
N LEU A 34 1.38 2.29 -10.70
CA LEU A 34 2.45 1.42 -11.17
C LEU A 34 2.33 0.04 -10.53
N ILE A 35 2.17 -0.99 -11.37
CA ILE A 35 2.22 -2.39 -10.95
C ILE A 35 3.53 -3.00 -11.44
N LEU A 36 4.37 -3.44 -10.50
CA LEU A 36 5.61 -4.14 -10.82
C LEU A 36 5.34 -5.63 -10.98
N ALA A 37 5.34 -6.13 -12.22
CA ALA A 37 4.99 -7.50 -12.56
C ALA A 37 6.11 -8.19 -13.36
N ARG A 38 7.20 -8.58 -12.68
CA ARG A 38 8.26 -9.38 -13.30
C ARG A 38 7.81 -10.82 -13.60
N GLY A 39 8.39 -11.43 -14.63
CA GLY A 39 8.15 -12.82 -15.02
C GLY A 39 8.81 -13.84 -14.10
N GLY A 40 10.08 -13.59 -13.74
CA GLY A 40 10.84 -14.41 -12.80
C GLY A 40 10.32 -14.23 -11.38
N SER A 41 9.95 -15.29 -10.68
CA SER A 41 9.47 -15.22 -9.29
C SER A 41 10.03 -16.39 -8.51
N LYS A 42 10.82 -16.12 -7.46
CA LYS A 42 11.55 -17.14 -6.68
C LYS A 42 10.67 -18.26 -6.12
N GLY A 43 9.42 -17.95 -5.74
CA GLY A 43 8.47 -18.94 -5.19
C GLY A 43 7.55 -19.57 -6.24
N ILE A 44 6.76 -18.73 -6.92
CA ILE A 44 5.79 -19.18 -7.93
C ILE A 44 6.12 -18.50 -9.26
N PRO A 45 6.65 -19.22 -10.27
CA PRO A 45 6.88 -18.67 -11.59
C PRO A 45 5.62 -18.01 -12.14
N LEU A 46 5.75 -16.82 -12.75
CA LEU A 46 4.62 -16.04 -13.26
C LEU A 46 3.52 -15.80 -12.22
N LYS A 47 3.87 -15.57 -10.94
CA LYS A 47 2.90 -15.35 -9.85
C LYS A 47 1.78 -14.36 -10.19
N ASN A 48 2.09 -13.31 -10.95
CA ASN A 48 1.13 -12.27 -11.32
C ASN A 48 0.04 -12.78 -12.30
N LEU A 49 0.31 -13.89 -13.01
CA LEU A 49 -0.62 -14.56 -13.91
C LEU A 49 -1.36 -15.74 -13.27
N VAL A 50 -1.03 -16.10 -12.02
CA VAL A 50 -1.80 -17.10 -11.26
C VAL A 50 -3.24 -16.65 -11.18
N LYS A 51 -4.18 -17.59 -11.32
CA LYS A 51 -5.62 -17.29 -11.35
C LYS A 51 -6.26 -17.45 -9.98
N ILE A 52 -7.17 -16.53 -9.65
CA ILE A 52 -8.15 -16.69 -8.59
C ILE A 52 -9.52 -16.76 -9.27
N GLY A 53 -10.14 -17.94 -9.24
CA GLY A 53 -11.24 -18.26 -10.14
C GLY A 53 -10.78 -18.18 -11.60
N ASN A 54 -11.46 -17.37 -12.41
CA ASN A 54 -11.20 -17.26 -13.85
C ASN A 54 -10.31 -16.08 -14.25
N ARG A 55 -9.85 -15.26 -13.30
CA ARG A 55 -9.05 -14.05 -13.56
C ARG A 55 -7.66 -14.17 -12.96
N SER A 56 -6.65 -13.68 -13.67
CA SER A 56 -5.30 -13.58 -13.10
C SER A 56 -5.27 -12.59 -11.94
N ILE A 57 -4.32 -12.74 -11.02
CA ILE A 57 -4.12 -11.78 -9.92
C ILE A 57 -3.86 -10.38 -10.50
N LEU A 58 -3.07 -10.26 -11.57
CA LEU A 58 -2.84 -8.99 -12.27
C LEU A 58 -4.15 -8.38 -12.79
N ASN A 59 -4.99 -9.17 -13.46
CA ASN A 59 -6.27 -8.71 -13.96
C ASN A 59 -7.21 -8.27 -12.83
N ILE A 60 -7.24 -9.01 -11.70
CA ILE A 60 -8.02 -8.62 -10.52
C ILE A 60 -7.56 -7.27 -9.99
N THR A 61 -6.25 -7.06 -9.83
CA THR A 61 -5.70 -5.78 -9.38
C THR A 61 -6.01 -4.65 -10.36
N LEU A 62 -5.76 -4.85 -11.65
CA LEU A 62 -6.02 -3.83 -12.68
C LEU A 62 -7.50 -3.43 -12.75
N ASN A 63 -8.43 -4.38 -12.59
CA ASN A 63 -9.87 -4.07 -12.54
C ASN A 63 -10.22 -3.14 -11.38
N THR A 64 -9.53 -3.23 -10.24
CA THR A 64 -9.72 -2.29 -9.12
C THR A 64 -9.05 -0.95 -9.40
N VAL A 65 -7.82 -0.96 -9.90
CA VAL A 65 -7.03 0.26 -10.19
C VAL A 65 -7.73 1.15 -11.21
N LEU A 66 -8.32 0.56 -12.26
CA LEU A 66 -9.03 1.28 -13.32
C LEU A 66 -10.38 1.90 -12.87
N GLN A 67 -10.83 1.61 -11.65
CA GLN A 67 -12.01 2.28 -11.06
C GLN A 67 -11.64 3.56 -10.29
N VAL A 68 -10.36 3.94 -10.30
CA VAL A 68 -9.83 5.11 -9.60
C VAL A 68 -9.18 6.02 -10.65
N ASP A 69 -9.42 7.32 -10.51
CA ASP A 69 -8.93 8.33 -11.45
C ASP A 69 -7.44 8.63 -11.22
N PHE A 70 -6.59 7.74 -11.74
CA PHE A 70 -5.15 7.98 -11.88
C PHE A 70 -4.88 8.75 -13.18
N SER A 71 -3.87 9.62 -13.18
CA SER A 71 -3.42 10.33 -14.39
C SER A 71 -2.90 9.36 -15.45
N SER A 72 -2.32 8.24 -15.01
CA SER A 72 -1.94 7.13 -15.88
C SER A 72 -1.84 5.82 -15.10
N VAL A 73 -2.06 4.69 -15.78
CA VAL A 73 -1.94 3.34 -15.20
C VAL A 73 -0.91 2.54 -15.99
N TRP A 74 0.05 1.95 -15.29
CA TRP A 74 1.21 1.28 -15.86
C TRP A 74 1.44 -0.10 -15.26
N VAL A 75 1.77 -1.06 -16.11
CA VAL A 75 2.36 -2.34 -15.72
C VAL A 75 3.82 -2.35 -16.15
N SER A 76 4.72 -2.56 -15.20
CA SER A 76 6.16 -2.68 -15.46
C SER A 76 6.57 -4.15 -15.48
N THR A 77 7.03 -4.64 -16.64
CA THR A 77 7.33 -6.07 -16.85
C THR A 77 8.52 -6.30 -17.77
N ASP A 78 9.09 -7.50 -17.68
CA ASP A 78 10.14 -8.07 -18.53
C ASP A 78 9.62 -9.30 -19.31
N ASN A 79 8.31 -9.61 -19.21
CA ASN A 79 7.74 -10.86 -19.71
C ASN A 79 6.61 -10.63 -20.70
N GLU A 80 6.71 -11.26 -21.87
CA GLU A 80 5.73 -11.13 -22.95
C GLU A 80 4.31 -11.61 -22.57
N ARG A 81 4.18 -12.63 -21.72
CA ARG A 81 2.86 -13.11 -21.28
C ARG A 81 2.17 -12.10 -20.37
N ILE A 82 2.94 -11.44 -19.51
CA ILE A 82 2.44 -10.36 -18.64
C ILE A 82 2.08 -9.13 -19.48
N PHE A 83 2.90 -8.78 -20.47
CA PHE A 83 2.58 -7.75 -21.45
C PHE A 83 1.24 -8.02 -22.15
N LYS A 84 1.01 -9.25 -22.64
CA LYS A 84 -0.25 -9.65 -23.28
C LYS A 84 -1.45 -9.53 -22.34
N GLU A 85 -1.30 -9.93 -21.08
CA GLU A 85 -2.35 -9.79 -20.06
C GLU A 85 -2.66 -8.32 -19.75
N ALA A 86 -1.65 -7.44 -19.81
CA ALA A 86 -1.76 -6.01 -19.51
C ALA A 86 -2.04 -5.12 -20.75
N ALA A 87 -2.36 -5.70 -21.92
CA ALA A 87 -2.40 -4.99 -23.20
C ALA A 87 -3.43 -3.84 -23.28
N TYR A 88 -4.33 -3.73 -22.30
CA TYR A 88 -5.35 -2.68 -22.21
C TYR A 88 -4.94 -1.50 -21.28
N VAL A 89 -3.73 -1.51 -20.74
CA VAL A 89 -3.12 -0.39 -20.00
C VAL A 89 -1.72 -0.10 -20.54
N ASN A 90 -1.08 0.98 -20.07
CA ASN A 90 0.27 1.27 -20.49
C ASN A 90 1.26 0.23 -19.94
N VAL A 91 2.30 -0.08 -20.72
CA VAL A 91 3.34 -1.01 -20.29
C VAL A 91 4.70 -0.35 -20.33
N HIS A 92 5.43 -0.45 -19.22
CA HIS A 92 6.84 -0.07 -19.12
C HIS A 92 7.70 -1.33 -19.18
N TRP A 93 8.54 -1.46 -20.20
CA TRP A 93 9.49 -2.56 -20.29
C TRP A 93 10.64 -2.34 -19.31
N ARG A 94 10.81 -3.29 -18.39
CA ARG A 94 11.86 -3.22 -17.37
C ARG A 94 13.24 -3.40 -17.97
N SER A 95 14.19 -2.61 -17.46
CA SER A 95 15.61 -2.88 -17.64
C SER A 95 16.01 -4.24 -17.03
N LYS A 96 17.09 -4.84 -17.55
CA LYS A 96 17.58 -6.14 -17.05
C LYS A 96 17.97 -6.06 -15.59
N GLU A 97 18.51 -4.91 -15.15
CA GLU A 97 18.96 -4.64 -13.79
C GLU A 97 17.80 -4.65 -12.79
N SER A 98 16.65 -4.08 -13.16
CA SER A 98 15.45 -3.99 -12.31
C SER A 98 14.56 -5.24 -12.35
N ALA A 99 14.84 -6.16 -13.28
CA ALA A 99 14.13 -7.42 -13.47
C ALA A 99 14.79 -8.62 -12.76
N THR A 100 15.96 -8.43 -12.13
CA THR A 100 16.65 -9.51 -11.42
C THR A 100 15.87 -10.02 -10.21
N ASP A 101 16.21 -11.24 -9.78
CA ASP A 101 15.50 -11.92 -8.71
C ASP A 101 15.69 -11.26 -7.33
N ASP A 102 16.82 -10.58 -7.15
CA ASP A 102 17.23 -9.84 -5.95
C ASP A 102 17.01 -8.33 -6.04
N ALA A 103 16.52 -7.81 -7.18
CA ALA A 103 16.22 -6.40 -7.33
C ALA A 103 15.11 -5.99 -6.34
N PRO A 104 15.36 -5.03 -5.43
CA PRO A 104 14.31 -4.51 -4.56
C PRO A 104 13.31 -3.69 -5.37
N SER A 105 12.07 -3.60 -4.89
CA SER A 105 10.97 -2.90 -5.57
C SER A 105 11.35 -1.46 -5.98
N ILE A 106 12.13 -0.76 -5.14
CA ILE A 106 12.59 0.61 -5.42
C ILE A 106 13.39 0.73 -6.72
N LEU A 107 14.18 -0.29 -7.11
CA LEU A 107 14.90 -0.24 -8.40
C LEU A 107 13.93 -0.24 -9.58
N GLY A 108 12.85 -1.01 -9.50
CA GLY A 108 11.81 -1.01 -10.52
C GLY A 108 11.05 0.31 -10.60
N VAL A 109 10.85 0.99 -9.47
CA VAL A 109 10.24 2.33 -9.45
C VAL A 109 11.22 3.37 -10.01
N LEU A 110 12.49 3.32 -9.62
CA LEU A 110 13.56 4.19 -10.15
C LEU A 110 13.70 4.05 -11.67
N ASP A 111 13.67 2.81 -12.17
CA ASP A 111 13.67 2.51 -13.60
C ASP A 111 12.48 3.17 -14.31
N PHE A 112 11.28 3.00 -13.76
CA PHE A 112 10.06 3.61 -14.31
C PHE A 112 10.14 5.14 -14.35
N ILE A 113 10.51 5.80 -13.25
CA ILE A 113 10.49 7.27 -13.18
C ILE A 113 11.54 7.92 -14.09
N ARG A 114 12.62 7.22 -14.45
CA ARG A 114 13.62 7.72 -15.40
C ARG A 114 13.03 7.90 -16.80
N SER A 115 12.14 7.01 -17.22
CA SER A 115 11.47 7.06 -18.53
C SER A 115 10.20 7.90 -18.53
N HIS A 116 9.63 8.18 -17.35
CA HIS A 116 8.37 8.89 -17.17
C HIS A 116 8.58 10.13 -16.29
N PRO A 117 9.17 11.22 -16.85
CA PRO A 117 9.44 12.45 -16.10
C PRO A 117 8.16 13.18 -15.65
N GLU A 118 7.04 12.93 -16.32
CA GLU A 118 5.73 13.48 -15.98
C GLU A 118 5.18 12.93 -14.66
N ALA A 119 5.65 11.77 -14.18
CA ALA A 119 5.14 11.17 -12.94
C ALA A 119 5.67 11.88 -11.68
N ASP A 120 4.82 12.73 -11.09
CA ASP A 120 5.08 13.43 -9.82
C ASP A 120 4.89 12.55 -8.59
N VAL A 121 3.89 11.65 -8.66
CA VAL A 121 3.54 10.72 -7.59
C VAL A 121 3.42 9.32 -8.18
N ILE A 122 4.05 8.36 -7.51
CA ILE A 122 4.01 6.96 -7.88
C ILE A 122 3.13 6.25 -6.88
N ALA A 123 2.02 5.68 -7.36
CA ALA A 123 1.20 4.74 -6.63
C ALA A 123 1.63 3.32 -6.99
N LEU A 124 2.66 2.82 -6.29
CA LEU A 124 3.14 1.45 -6.43
C LEU A 124 2.10 0.49 -5.82
N ILE A 125 1.46 -0.34 -6.63
CA ILE A 125 0.42 -1.28 -6.21
C ILE A 125 0.92 -2.71 -6.44
N GLN A 126 0.86 -3.54 -5.41
CA GLN A 126 1.38 -4.91 -5.47
C GLN A 126 0.25 -5.92 -5.67
N CYS A 127 0.36 -6.74 -6.71
CA CYS A 127 -0.60 -7.80 -7.04
C CYS A 127 -0.74 -8.87 -5.94
N THR A 128 0.25 -9.03 -5.05
CA THR A 128 0.22 -10.02 -3.96
C THR A 128 -0.90 -9.79 -2.93
N SER A 129 -1.61 -8.67 -3.04
CA SER A 129 -2.81 -8.36 -2.27
C SER A 129 -4.03 -8.22 -3.20
N PRO A 130 -4.58 -9.34 -3.72
CA PRO A 130 -5.63 -9.32 -4.76
C PRO A 130 -6.95 -8.66 -4.30
N PHE A 131 -7.17 -8.54 -2.99
CA PHE A 131 -8.37 -7.94 -2.40
C PHE A 131 -8.23 -6.45 -2.09
N ILE A 132 -7.28 -5.77 -2.73
CA ILE A 132 -7.21 -4.30 -2.68
C ILE A 132 -8.53 -3.71 -3.16
N LYS A 133 -9.00 -2.66 -2.48
CA LYS A 133 -10.28 -2.02 -2.70
C LYS A 133 -10.07 -0.60 -3.17
N LYS A 134 -10.92 -0.12 -4.09
CA LYS A 134 -10.78 1.20 -4.72
C LYS A 134 -10.67 2.34 -3.71
N TRP A 135 -11.43 2.27 -2.62
CA TRP A 135 -11.46 3.33 -1.61
C TRP A 135 -10.14 3.44 -0.83
N TYR A 136 -9.38 2.36 -0.68
CA TYR A 136 -8.04 2.42 -0.10
C TYR A 136 -7.10 3.29 -0.95
N LEU A 137 -7.21 3.15 -2.28
CA LEU A 137 -6.42 3.95 -3.23
C LEU A 137 -6.89 5.40 -3.27
N MET A 138 -8.20 5.63 -3.29
CA MET A 138 -8.77 7.00 -3.26
C MET A 138 -8.34 7.77 -2.01
N GLU A 139 -8.33 7.12 -0.86
CA GLU A 139 -7.89 7.74 0.39
C GLU A 139 -6.39 8.04 0.38
N ALA A 140 -5.56 7.14 -0.17
CA ALA A 140 -4.15 7.41 -0.32
C ALA A 140 -3.88 8.62 -1.22
N ILE A 141 -4.60 8.76 -2.34
CA ILE A 141 -4.54 9.96 -3.20
C ILE A 141 -4.96 11.20 -2.41
N TRP A 142 -6.04 11.12 -1.64
CA TRP A 142 -6.50 12.24 -0.81
C TRP A 142 -5.41 12.75 0.13
N TRP A 143 -4.69 11.85 0.83
CA TRP A 143 -3.60 12.22 1.72
C TRP A 143 -2.39 12.81 1.00
N ILE A 144 -2.02 12.29 -0.16
CA ILE A 144 -1.00 12.90 -1.02
C ILE A 144 -1.38 14.34 -1.38
N ASN A 145 -2.66 14.56 -1.68
CA ASN A 145 -3.19 15.88 -2.04
C ASN A 145 -3.25 16.83 -0.85
N GLN A 146 -3.32 16.32 0.39
CA GLN A 146 -3.15 17.11 1.61
C GLN A 146 -1.68 17.47 1.90
N GLY A 147 -0.74 17.04 1.05
CA GLY A 147 0.68 17.37 1.18
C GLY A 147 1.53 16.27 1.80
N ALA A 148 1.00 15.04 1.97
CA ALA A 148 1.83 13.91 2.38
C ALA A 148 2.95 13.64 1.36
N GLU A 149 4.14 13.30 1.86
CA GLU A 149 5.27 12.87 1.02
C GLU A 149 5.14 11.41 0.57
N CYS A 150 4.55 10.57 1.43
CA CYS A 150 4.23 9.18 1.13
C CYS A 150 3.05 8.69 1.97
N VAL A 151 2.36 7.66 1.47
CA VAL A 151 1.26 6.93 2.14
C VAL A 151 1.40 5.46 1.79
N PHE A 152 1.41 4.56 2.76
CA PHE A 152 1.57 3.12 2.51
C PHE A 152 0.58 2.31 3.34
N SER A 153 0.30 1.10 2.89
CA SER A 153 -0.71 0.25 3.48
C SER A 153 -0.17 -0.58 4.65
N VAL A 154 -0.88 -0.54 5.77
CA VAL A 154 -0.64 -1.38 6.94
C VAL A 154 -1.84 -2.29 7.19
N SER A 155 -1.59 -3.55 7.54
CA SER A 155 -2.66 -4.49 7.85
C SER A 155 -3.12 -4.35 9.28
N SER A 156 -4.41 -4.66 9.45
CA SER A 156 -5.00 -4.97 10.73
C SER A 156 -5.71 -6.34 10.66
N VAL A 157 -5.48 -7.23 11.62
CA VAL A 157 -6.00 -8.62 11.58
C VAL A 157 -7.39 -8.69 12.24
N TYR A 158 -8.42 -9.05 11.46
CA TYR A 158 -9.78 -9.25 11.95
C TYR A 158 -9.85 -10.40 12.98
N ILE A 159 -10.37 -10.11 14.17
CA ILE A 159 -10.99 -11.13 15.02
C ILE A 159 -12.45 -10.72 15.20
N ILE A 160 -13.35 -11.61 14.81
CA ILE A 160 -14.78 -11.47 15.11
C ILE A 160 -14.93 -11.64 16.63
N LYS A 161 -15.10 -10.53 17.35
CA LYS A 161 -15.67 -10.57 18.70
C LYS A 161 -17.19 -10.56 18.56
N HIS A 162 -17.82 -11.54 19.19
CA HIS A 162 -19.27 -11.72 19.21
C HIS A 162 -20.03 -10.39 19.43
N PHE A 163 -20.97 -10.13 18.52
CA PHE A 163 -22.15 -9.28 18.67
C PHE A 163 -22.05 -7.77 18.95
N VAL A 164 -20.90 -7.12 18.81
CA VAL A 164 -20.87 -5.64 18.70
C VAL A 164 -19.77 -5.20 17.73
N THR A 165 -20.18 -4.63 16.59
CA THR A 165 -19.28 -4.09 15.56
C THR A 165 -18.68 -2.76 16.01
N VAL A 166 -17.71 -2.78 16.93
CA VAL A 166 -16.83 -1.63 17.15
C VAL A 166 -15.63 -1.79 16.21
N LYS A 167 -15.68 -1.12 15.04
CA LYS A 167 -14.58 -1.06 14.06
C LYS A 167 -13.37 -0.36 14.71
N SER A 168 -12.40 -1.16 15.16
CA SER A 168 -11.18 -0.71 15.83
C SER A 168 -9.97 -1.00 14.94
N LEU A 169 -8.95 -0.14 14.95
CA LEU A 169 -7.65 -0.45 14.33
C LEU A 169 -7.14 -1.76 14.94
N HIS A 170 -7.13 -2.86 14.18
CA HIS A 170 -6.64 -4.14 14.71
C HIS A 170 -5.15 -4.30 14.51
N ARG A 171 -4.36 -3.69 15.39
CA ARG A 171 -2.91 -3.89 15.39
C ARG A 171 -2.53 -5.37 15.52
N SER A 172 -1.33 -5.73 15.08
CA SER A 172 -0.75 -7.05 15.35
C SER A 172 -0.51 -7.20 16.85
N PHE A 173 -0.96 -8.32 17.41
CA PHE A 173 -0.73 -8.69 18.80
C PHE A 173 0.26 -9.85 18.92
N HIS A 174 0.99 -10.15 17.84
CA HIS A 174 2.02 -11.19 17.85
C HIS A 174 3.12 -10.79 18.82
N LEU A 175 3.37 -11.69 19.76
CA LEU A 175 4.50 -11.60 20.68
C LEU A 175 5.72 -12.12 19.92
N ARG A 176 6.61 -11.21 19.53
CA ARG A 176 7.76 -11.50 18.67
C ARG A 176 8.97 -11.83 19.53
N TRP A 177 9.76 -12.78 19.05
CA TRP A 177 11.06 -13.13 19.62
C TRP A 177 12.15 -12.72 18.63
N LEU A 178 13.26 -12.21 19.15
CA LEU A 178 14.47 -11.86 18.41
C LEU A 178 15.48 -12.99 18.63
N GLU A 179 15.97 -13.56 17.54
CA GLU A 179 17.10 -14.50 17.56
C GLU A 179 18.41 -13.70 17.74
N THR A 180 19.25 -14.15 18.67
CA THR A 180 20.58 -13.62 18.97
C THR A 180 21.59 -14.76 18.94
N GLU A 181 22.89 -14.44 18.97
CA GLU A 181 23.95 -15.45 19.07
C GLU A 181 23.81 -16.35 20.31
N GLU A 182 23.16 -15.83 21.36
CA GLU A 182 22.96 -16.51 22.66
C GLU A 182 21.60 -17.24 22.78
N GLY A 183 20.74 -17.18 21.76
CA GLY A 183 19.43 -17.84 21.76
C GLY A 183 18.29 -16.94 21.30
N VAL A 184 17.19 -16.90 22.05
CA VAL A 184 16.01 -16.06 21.71
C VAL A 184 15.60 -15.18 22.87
N GLN A 185 15.29 -13.92 22.58
CA GLN A 185 14.81 -12.93 23.57
C GLN A 185 13.50 -12.28 23.12
N PRO A 186 12.62 -11.86 24.05
CA PRO A 186 11.35 -11.25 23.67
C PRO A 186 11.59 -9.84 23.11
N LEU A 187 11.04 -9.55 21.93
CA LEU A 187 11.26 -8.29 21.22
C LEU A 187 10.29 -7.18 21.67
N ASN A 188 9.02 -7.52 21.88
CA ASN A 188 7.94 -6.55 22.12
C ASN A 188 7.08 -6.86 23.36
N PHE A 189 7.55 -7.72 24.26
CA PHE A 189 6.80 -8.07 25.48
C PHE A 189 7.71 -8.51 26.63
N ASN A 190 7.17 -8.55 27.84
CA ASN A 190 7.86 -9.08 29.01
C ASN A 190 7.39 -10.51 29.31
N ILE A 191 8.32 -11.44 29.54
CA ILE A 191 8.02 -12.85 29.85
C ILE A 191 7.31 -12.99 31.20
N GLU A 192 7.77 -12.29 32.23
CA GLU A 192 7.21 -12.33 33.59
C GLU A 192 5.83 -11.66 33.66
N LYS A 193 5.54 -10.75 32.72
CA LYS A 193 4.28 -10.02 32.62
C LYS A 193 3.71 -10.12 31.20
N ARG A 194 3.47 -11.36 30.76
CA ARG A 194 2.98 -11.63 29.40
C ARG A 194 1.63 -10.93 29.18
N PRO A 195 1.52 -9.96 28.24
CA PRO A 195 0.29 -9.21 28.05
C PRO A 195 -0.77 -10.06 27.35
N ARG A 196 -2.03 -9.96 27.76
CA ARG A 196 -3.16 -10.47 26.98
C ARG A 196 -3.46 -9.48 25.86
N ARG A 197 -4.19 -9.94 24.84
CA ARG A 197 -4.54 -9.10 23.67
C ARG A 197 -5.24 -7.79 24.04
N GLN A 198 -6.04 -7.79 25.10
CA GLN A 198 -6.75 -6.61 25.60
C GLN A 198 -5.89 -5.66 26.46
N ASP A 199 -4.69 -6.09 26.85
CA ASP A 199 -3.85 -5.35 27.81
C ASP A 199 -2.89 -4.37 27.12
N TRP A 200 -2.86 -4.32 25.79
CA TRP A 200 -2.01 -3.40 25.05
C TRP A 200 -2.58 -3.05 23.68
N ASN A 201 -1.99 -2.05 23.04
CA ASN A 201 -2.51 -1.51 21.78
C ASN A 201 -2.09 -2.34 20.56
N GLY A 202 -1.10 -3.23 20.68
CA GLY A 202 -0.47 -3.93 19.56
C GLY A 202 0.39 -3.03 18.67
N GLU A 203 0.88 -3.57 17.56
CA GLU A 203 1.75 -2.87 16.59
C GLU A 203 1.17 -2.83 15.18
N LEU A 204 1.43 -1.76 14.44
CA LEU A 204 1.12 -1.71 13.02
C LEU A 204 2.16 -2.51 12.22
N VAL A 205 1.69 -3.26 11.24
CA VAL A 205 2.54 -4.06 10.36
C VAL A 205 2.20 -3.73 8.93
N GLU A 206 3.20 -3.35 8.15
CA GLU A 206 3.07 -3.16 6.72
C GLU A 206 2.56 -4.43 6.03
N ASN A 207 1.66 -4.27 5.07
CA ASN A 207 1.04 -5.41 4.39
C ASN A 207 1.32 -5.45 2.88
N GLY A 208 2.05 -4.49 2.35
CA GLY A 208 2.44 -4.46 0.95
C GLY A 208 1.26 -4.51 -0.02
N MET A 209 0.15 -3.82 0.27
CA MET A 209 -0.89 -3.59 -0.75
C MET A 209 -0.46 -2.47 -1.69
N PHE A 210 -0.02 -1.34 -1.14
CA PHE A 210 0.39 -0.18 -1.93
C PHE A 210 1.39 0.74 -1.20
N TYR A 211 2.07 1.55 -2.01
CA TYR A 211 2.95 2.65 -1.60
C TYR A 211 2.71 3.83 -2.55
N PHE A 212 2.12 4.90 -2.04
CA PHE A 212 2.03 6.18 -2.73
C PHE A 212 3.20 7.03 -2.28
N VAL A 213 3.99 7.53 -3.20
CA VAL A 213 5.24 8.20 -2.87
C VAL A 213 5.54 9.29 -3.89
N ARG A 214 5.91 10.48 -3.39
CA ARG A 214 6.34 11.57 -4.27
C ARG A 214 7.66 11.22 -4.94
N ARG A 215 7.83 11.66 -6.18
CA ARG A 215 9.05 11.48 -6.98
C ARG A 215 10.30 11.90 -6.21
N SER A 216 10.26 13.00 -5.47
CA SER A 216 11.38 13.49 -4.66
C SER A 216 11.86 12.52 -3.57
N VAL A 217 10.97 11.67 -3.05
CA VAL A 217 11.31 10.60 -2.10
C VAL A 217 11.91 9.41 -2.85
N VAL A 218 11.32 9.02 -3.98
CA VAL A 218 11.84 7.94 -4.85
C VAL A 218 13.25 8.23 -5.35
N THR A 219 13.53 9.46 -5.81
CA THR A 219 14.85 9.87 -6.29
C THR A 219 15.94 9.76 -5.22
N ARG A 220 15.57 9.82 -3.93
CA ARG A 220 16.48 9.58 -2.81
C ARG A 220 16.69 8.09 -2.50
N GLY A 221 16.00 7.19 -3.21
CA GLY A 221 16.10 5.74 -3.05
C GLY A 221 15.12 5.15 -2.04
N PHE A 222 14.01 5.83 -1.73
CA PHE A 222 13.06 5.39 -0.71
C PHE A 222 11.62 5.25 -1.22
N LEU A 223 10.86 4.33 -0.61
CA LEU A 223 9.41 4.21 -0.79
C LEU A 223 8.61 4.82 0.38
N GLN A 224 9.29 5.16 1.48
CA GLN A 224 8.73 5.87 2.63
C GLN A 224 9.65 7.03 3.03
N SER A 225 9.08 8.15 3.52
CA SER A 225 9.85 9.25 4.11
C SER A 225 10.03 9.03 5.62
N THR A 226 10.83 9.88 6.29
CA THR A 226 11.08 9.80 7.74
C THR A 226 10.02 10.51 8.60
N ARG A 227 9.02 11.13 7.98
CA ARG A 227 7.92 11.82 8.66
C ARG A 227 6.65 10.98 8.51
N TYR A 228 6.08 10.56 9.63
CA TYR A 228 4.92 9.67 9.64
C TYR A 228 3.75 10.31 10.39
N THR A 229 2.57 10.22 9.80
CA THR A 229 1.28 10.54 10.42
C THR A 229 0.30 9.43 10.06
N GLU A 230 -0.43 8.91 11.06
CA GLU A 230 -1.40 7.83 10.85
C GLU A 230 -2.75 8.39 10.41
N ALA A 231 -3.35 7.73 9.42
CA ALA A 231 -4.66 8.05 8.89
C ALA A 231 -5.56 6.82 8.81
N ASN A 232 -6.83 6.97 9.23
CA ASN A 232 -7.74 5.85 9.41
C ASN A 232 -8.71 5.68 8.25
N VAL A 233 -8.55 4.59 7.50
CA VAL A 233 -9.53 4.15 6.51
C VAL A 233 -10.78 3.60 7.21
N LYS A 234 -11.76 4.46 7.41
CA LYS A 234 -13.09 4.04 7.88
C LYS A 234 -13.85 3.45 6.70
N ASN A 235 -13.95 2.12 6.65
CA ASN A 235 -15.00 1.50 5.85
C ASN A 235 -16.34 1.96 6.43
N VAL A 236 -17.24 2.50 5.60
CA VAL A 236 -18.68 2.55 5.90
C VAL A 236 -19.18 1.10 6.03
#